data_AF-A0A9W6XXY6-F1
#
_entry.id   AF-A0A9W6XXY6-F1
#
_cell.length_a   1.000
_cell.length_b   1.000
_cell.length_c   1.000
_cell.angle_alpha   90.00
_cell.angle_beta   90.00
_cell.angle_gamma   90.00
#
_symmetry.space_group_name_H-M   'P 1'
#
loop_
_entity.id
_entity.type
_entity.pdbx_description
1 polymer ?
#
loop_
_entity_poly.entity_id
_entity_poly.type
_entity_poly.pdbx_seq_one_letter_code
_entity_poly.pdbx_strand_id
1 'polypeptide(L)'
;MMVYPMPLINDSLEDLDKVLWHCSLDMASCFWVVTMTSRAREISAFITLFGLFEWLRMPFGLKNAPQIYQRLVDNALYGHLKISANSDPALPIDVFKDGEPATDQKPSVLGRRSYIDDILVTASDWDVLCENVEKLLEACDRWNLSISVVKSFWGLRKVDYLGHRVSADDLEAHPKDLESLANLPSPRTLRSMQSFLGSLNYFSRFIEDFAIYAAVLYELREADFHEIRGKEEIKPVPDPQRIGDGRSTVLDDGRGGRAMIAFTMLKAKIASTPILRHFDPDRALVVVVYASKWAISASLMQ
;
A
#
# COMPACT_ATOMS: atom_id res chain seq x y z
N MET A 1 5.19 -22.73 -10.64
CA MET A 1 4.42 -21.60 -10.08
C MET A 1 4.85 -20.36 -10.83
N MET A 2 3.98 -19.76 -11.64
CA MET A 2 4.25 -18.45 -12.21
C MET A 2 3.99 -17.42 -11.10
N VAL A 3 5.03 -16.72 -10.67
CA VAL A 3 4.90 -15.54 -9.81
C VAL A 3 4.80 -14.35 -10.75
N TYR A 4 3.68 -13.63 -10.70
CA TYR A 4 3.55 -12.39 -11.47
C TYR A 4 4.25 -11.26 -10.70
N PRO A 5 5.15 -10.50 -11.32
CA PRO A 5 5.83 -9.40 -10.64
C PRO A 5 4.83 -8.27 -10.36
N MET A 6 4.44 -8.12 -9.09
CA MET A 6 3.59 -7.01 -8.67
C MET A 6 4.36 -5.69 -8.77
N PRO A 7 3.74 -4.60 -9.28
CA PRO A 7 4.35 -3.29 -9.24
C PRO A 7 4.54 -2.83 -7.80
N LEU A 8 5.57 -2.01 -7.56
CA LEU A 8 5.69 -1.32 -6.28
C LEU A 8 4.70 -0.16 -6.27
N ILE A 9 3.96 -0.01 -5.17
CA ILE A 9 2.98 1.09 -5.02
C ILE A 9 3.65 2.46 -5.22
N ASN A 10 4.89 2.60 -4.75
CA ASN A 10 5.66 3.82 -4.91
C ASN A 10 5.86 4.24 -6.36
N ASP A 11 6.06 3.27 -7.27
CA ASP A 11 6.24 3.53 -8.70
C ASP A 11 4.94 4.10 -9.32
N SER A 12 3.78 3.69 -8.78
CA SER A 12 2.47 4.24 -9.19
C SER A 12 2.23 5.67 -8.73
N LEU A 13 3.07 6.18 -7.82
CA LEU A 13 2.99 7.52 -7.24
C LEU A 13 4.06 8.48 -7.80
N GLU A 14 4.79 8.08 -8.84
CA GLU A 14 5.79 8.91 -9.50
C GLU A 14 5.18 9.79 -10.62
N ASP A 15 5.87 10.90 -10.94
CA ASP A 15 5.50 11.86 -11.99
C ASP A 15 4.07 12.42 -11.87
N LEU A 16 3.59 12.64 -10.64
CA LEU A 16 2.28 13.23 -10.35
C LEU A 16 2.31 14.77 -10.28
N ASP A 17 3.49 15.36 -10.32
CA ASP A 17 3.77 16.80 -10.34
C ASP A 17 3.24 17.51 -11.60
N LYS A 18 3.15 16.77 -12.71
CA LYS A 18 2.68 17.27 -14.01
C LYS A 18 1.18 17.06 -14.22
N VAL A 19 0.48 16.53 -13.21
CA VAL A 19 -0.91 16.10 -13.32
C VAL A 19 -1.83 17.12 -12.67
N LEU A 20 -2.83 17.58 -13.42
CA LEU A 20 -3.83 18.52 -12.91
C LEU A 20 -5.13 17.83 -12.50
N TRP A 21 -5.49 16.78 -13.25
CA TRP A 21 -6.76 16.08 -13.13
C TRP A 21 -6.55 14.59 -12.89
N HIS A 22 -7.36 14.03 -11.99
CA HIS A 22 -7.27 12.66 -11.54
C HIS A 22 -8.64 11.99 -11.58
N CYS A 23 -8.68 10.72 -11.99
CA CYS A 23 -9.76 9.80 -11.68
C CYS A 23 -9.19 8.62 -10.90
N SER A 24 -9.69 8.40 -9.68
CA SER A 24 -9.36 7.22 -8.87
C SER A 24 -10.52 6.24 -9.00
N LEU A 25 -10.25 5.11 -9.65
CA LEU A 25 -11.26 4.18 -10.13
C LEU A 25 -11.11 2.84 -9.40
N ASP A 26 -12.23 2.32 -8.92
CA ASP A 26 -12.33 1.02 -8.25
C ASP A 26 -12.97 0.02 -9.22
N MET A 27 -12.29 -1.09 -9.50
CA MET A 27 -12.87 -2.15 -10.32
C MET A 27 -14.02 -2.83 -9.59
N ALA A 28 -15.16 -2.99 -10.26
CA ALA A 28 -16.29 -3.75 -9.74
C ALA A 28 -16.07 -5.25 -9.97
N SER A 29 -16.53 -6.07 -9.03
CA SER A 29 -16.52 -7.54 -9.13
C SER A 29 -15.12 -8.18 -9.31
N CYS A 30 -14.04 -7.39 -9.25
CA CYS A 30 -12.63 -7.78 -9.08
C CYS A 30 -12.30 -9.20 -9.60
N PHE A 31 -11.90 -10.07 -8.68
CA PHE A 31 -11.49 -11.45 -8.93
C PHE A 31 -12.54 -12.32 -9.63
N TRP A 32 -13.84 -12.02 -9.51
CA TRP A 32 -14.90 -12.83 -10.11
C TRP A 32 -14.95 -12.77 -11.64
N VAL A 33 -14.21 -11.84 -12.26
CA VAL A 33 -14.00 -11.84 -13.72
C VAL A 33 -13.17 -13.05 -14.16
N VAL A 34 -12.31 -13.58 -13.28
CA VAL A 34 -11.41 -14.69 -13.60
C VAL A 34 -12.12 -16.04 -13.43
N THR A 35 -12.12 -16.86 -14.48
CA THR A 35 -12.67 -18.23 -14.45
C THR A 35 -11.71 -19.20 -13.77
N MET A 36 -12.26 -20.11 -12.97
CA MET A 36 -11.47 -21.15 -12.31
C MET A 36 -11.21 -22.33 -13.25
N THR A 37 -9.96 -22.77 -13.34
CA THR A 37 -9.61 -24.04 -14.01
C THR A 37 -10.25 -25.23 -13.28
N SER A 38 -10.51 -26.35 -13.96
CA SER A 38 -11.13 -27.54 -13.34
C SER A 38 -10.43 -27.98 -12.05
N ARG A 39 -9.10 -28.06 -12.07
CA ARG A 39 -8.28 -28.34 -10.88
C ARG A 39 -8.50 -27.32 -9.77
N ALA A 40 -8.56 -26.03 -10.10
CA ALA A 40 -8.72 -24.97 -9.11
C ALA A 40 -10.11 -25.01 -8.45
N ARG A 41 -11.14 -25.40 -9.20
CA ARG A 41 -12.51 -25.62 -8.68
C ARG A 41 -12.52 -26.71 -7.62
N GLU A 42 -11.95 -27.86 -7.93
CA GLU A 42 -11.89 -29.02 -7.03
C GLU A 42 -11.17 -28.70 -5.70
N ILE A 43 -10.02 -28.02 -5.75
CA ILE A 43 -9.24 -27.70 -4.54
C ILE A 43 -9.82 -26.56 -3.71
N SER A 44 -10.69 -25.72 -4.30
CA SER A 44 -11.33 -24.60 -3.60
C SER A 44 -12.76 -24.92 -3.14
N ALA A 45 -13.19 -26.18 -3.29
CA ALA A 45 -14.49 -26.63 -2.85
C ALA A 45 -14.68 -26.41 -1.33
N PHE A 46 -15.88 -26.05 -0.94
CA PHE A 46 -16.24 -25.76 0.45
C PHE A 46 -17.55 -26.44 0.83
N ILE A 47 -17.67 -26.76 2.12
CA ILE A 47 -18.83 -27.47 2.66
C ILE A 47 -19.74 -26.46 3.35
N THR A 48 -21.03 -26.56 3.06
CA THR A 48 -22.10 -25.89 3.79
C THR A 48 -23.04 -26.93 4.40
N LEU A 49 -24.03 -26.48 5.17
CA LEU A 49 -25.10 -27.35 5.68
C LEU A 49 -25.91 -28.04 4.56
N PHE A 50 -25.85 -27.53 3.33
CA PHE A 50 -26.61 -28.02 2.18
C PHE A 50 -25.78 -28.87 1.21
N GLY A 51 -24.49 -29.10 1.49
CA GLY A 51 -23.62 -29.94 0.68
C GLY A 51 -22.27 -29.32 0.34
N LEU A 52 -21.57 -29.96 -0.60
CA LEU A 52 -20.28 -29.55 -1.13
C LEU A 52 -20.48 -28.69 -2.38
N PHE A 53 -19.90 -27.50 -2.38
CA PHE A 53 -19.98 -26.53 -3.48
C PHE A 53 -18.57 -26.18 -3.96
N GLU A 54 -18.48 -25.78 -5.23
CA GLU A 54 -17.23 -25.35 -5.86
C GLU A 54 -17.40 -23.98 -6.52
N TRP A 55 -16.29 -23.24 -6.61
CA TRP A 55 -16.27 -21.90 -7.19
C TRP A 55 -16.06 -21.94 -8.69
N LEU A 56 -16.98 -21.40 -9.49
CA LEU A 56 -16.79 -21.27 -10.94
C LEU A 56 -15.87 -20.10 -11.34
N ARG A 57 -15.82 -19.08 -10.49
CA ARG A 57 -15.00 -17.87 -10.65
C ARG A 57 -14.09 -17.70 -9.44
N MET A 58 -12.99 -16.98 -9.59
CA MET A 58 -11.94 -16.88 -8.58
C MET A 58 -12.45 -16.22 -7.28
N PRO A 59 -12.53 -16.95 -6.16
CA PRO A 59 -13.03 -16.38 -4.91
C PRO A 59 -11.98 -15.51 -4.22
N PHE A 60 -12.45 -14.66 -3.30
CA PHE A 60 -11.59 -13.96 -2.35
C PHE A 60 -10.91 -14.95 -1.38
N GLY A 61 -9.71 -14.60 -0.91
CA GLY A 61 -8.94 -15.37 0.06
C GLY A 61 -7.90 -16.33 -0.55
N LEU A 62 -7.90 -16.53 -1.87
CA LEU A 62 -6.82 -17.27 -2.52
C LEU A 62 -5.54 -16.43 -2.56
N LYS A 63 -4.42 -17.00 -2.06
CA LYS A 63 -3.12 -16.32 -1.95
C LYS A 63 -2.64 -15.69 -3.26
N ASN A 64 -2.91 -16.31 -4.40
CA ASN A 64 -2.42 -15.87 -5.71
C ASN A 64 -3.45 -15.03 -6.49
N ALA A 65 -4.67 -14.84 -5.97
CA ALA A 65 -5.72 -14.11 -6.68
C ALA A 65 -5.30 -12.67 -7.08
N PRO A 66 -4.67 -11.88 -6.20
CA PRO A 66 -4.22 -10.53 -6.57
C PRO A 66 -3.24 -10.51 -7.75
N GLN A 67 -2.30 -11.47 -7.78
CA GLN A 67 -1.30 -11.56 -8.84
C GLN A 67 -1.90 -11.97 -10.19
N ILE A 68 -2.86 -12.90 -10.17
CA ILE A 68 -3.57 -13.34 -11.37
C ILE A 68 -4.42 -12.20 -11.91
N TYR A 69 -5.09 -11.47 -11.02
CA TYR A 69 -5.93 -10.34 -11.41
C TYR A 69 -5.11 -9.16 -11.93
N GLN A 70 -4.02 -8.77 -11.25
CA GLN A 70 -3.10 -7.74 -11.74
C GLN A 70 -2.60 -8.08 -13.14
N ARG A 71 -2.20 -9.33 -13.38
CA ARG A 71 -1.76 -9.76 -14.71
C ARG A 71 -2.85 -9.60 -15.77
N LEU A 72 -4.10 -9.86 -15.41
CA LEU A 72 -5.25 -9.67 -16.31
C LEU A 72 -5.45 -8.18 -16.63
N VAL A 73 -5.46 -7.33 -15.59
CA VAL A 73 -5.60 -5.87 -15.75
C VAL A 73 -4.46 -5.31 -16.59
N ASP A 74 -3.22 -5.73 -16.33
CA ASP A 74 -2.07 -5.30 -17.11
C ASP A 74 -2.19 -5.77 -18.57
N ASN A 75 -2.61 -7.00 -18.82
CA ASN A 75 -2.88 -7.42 -20.20
C ASN A 75 -3.96 -6.57 -20.88
N ALA A 76 -4.99 -6.15 -20.15
CA ALA A 76 -6.05 -5.29 -20.67
C ALA A 76 -5.56 -3.87 -21.00
N LEU A 77 -4.70 -3.30 -20.14
CA LEU A 77 -4.24 -1.91 -20.25
C LEU A 77 -2.99 -1.73 -21.12
N TYR A 78 -2.08 -2.71 -21.14
CA TYR A 78 -0.83 -2.68 -21.91
C TYR A 78 -0.90 -3.52 -23.18
N GLY A 79 -1.95 -4.34 -23.34
CA GLY A 79 -2.19 -5.10 -24.55
C GLY A 79 -1.12 -6.15 -24.84
N HIS A 80 -0.57 -6.84 -23.83
CA HIS A 80 0.43 -7.89 -24.06
C HIS A 80 -0.14 -9.12 -24.79
N LEU A 81 -1.41 -9.43 -24.54
CA LEU A 81 -2.15 -10.52 -25.18
C LEU A 81 -3.38 -9.95 -25.89
N LYS A 82 -3.74 -10.51 -27.04
CA LYS A 82 -4.97 -10.22 -27.79
C LYS A 82 -5.96 -11.36 -27.59
N ILE A 83 -7.23 -11.00 -27.45
CA ILE A 83 -8.35 -11.94 -27.53
C ILE A 83 -8.61 -12.17 -29.03
N SER A 84 -8.65 -13.43 -29.47
CA SER A 84 -8.85 -13.77 -30.89
C SER A 84 -10.21 -13.24 -31.38
N ALA A 85 -10.24 -12.60 -32.56
CA ALA A 85 -11.45 -11.95 -33.08
C ALA A 85 -12.63 -12.90 -33.34
N ASN A 86 -12.37 -14.21 -33.42
CA ASN A 86 -13.38 -15.24 -33.69
C ASN A 86 -13.96 -15.90 -32.43
N SER A 87 -13.60 -15.43 -31.24
CA SER A 87 -14.10 -16.02 -30.01
C SER A 87 -15.49 -15.49 -29.66
N ASP A 88 -16.41 -16.40 -29.32
CA ASP A 88 -17.74 -16.06 -28.81
C ASP A 88 -17.63 -15.24 -27.51
N PRO A 89 -18.12 -13.99 -27.46
CA PRO A 89 -18.12 -13.16 -26.26
C PRO A 89 -18.85 -13.79 -25.07
N ALA A 90 -19.75 -14.75 -25.32
CA ALA A 90 -20.49 -15.46 -24.28
C ALA A 90 -19.70 -16.61 -23.65
N LEU A 91 -18.61 -17.08 -24.26
CA LEU A 91 -17.76 -18.13 -23.69
C LEU A 91 -16.57 -17.54 -22.92
N PRO A 92 -16.31 -17.99 -21.69
CA PRO A 92 -15.13 -17.56 -20.94
C PRO A 92 -13.86 -18.09 -21.62
N ILE A 93 -13.02 -17.18 -22.11
CA ILE A 93 -11.70 -17.52 -22.67
C ILE A 93 -10.68 -17.37 -21.55
N ASP A 94 -9.86 -18.41 -21.34
CA ASP A 94 -8.70 -18.30 -20.48
C ASP A 94 -7.59 -17.60 -21.27
N VAL A 95 -7.56 -16.28 -21.21
CA VAL A 95 -6.56 -15.44 -21.89
C VAL A 95 -5.10 -15.84 -21.59
N PHE A 96 -4.84 -16.56 -20.50
CA PHE A 96 -3.51 -17.04 -20.16
C PHE A 96 -3.13 -18.35 -20.83
N LYS A 97 -4.10 -19.07 -21.41
CA LYS A 97 -3.89 -20.29 -22.20
C LYS A 97 -4.10 -20.05 -23.68
N ASP A 98 -5.15 -19.31 -24.02
CA ASP A 98 -5.69 -19.20 -25.37
C ASP A 98 -5.45 -17.80 -25.97
N GLY A 99 -4.89 -16.87 -25.20
CA GLY A 99 -4.56 -15.52 -25.68
C GLY A 99 -3.37 -15.52 -26.64
N GLU A 100 -3.51 -14.81 -27.76
CA GLU A 100 -2.43 -14.65 -28.74
C GLU A 100 -1.51 -13.48 -28.34
N PRO A 101 -0.19 -13.56 -28.53
CA PRO A 101 0.70 -12.44 -28.26
C PRO A 101 0.35 -11.26 -29.17
N ALA A 102 0.26 -10.06 -28.59
CA ALA A 102 0.03 -8.86 -29.38
C ALA A 102 1.27 -8.54 -30.24
N THR A 103 1.05 -8.47 -31.55
CA THR A 103 2.09 -8.11 -32.54
C THR A 103 2.51 -6.64 -32.48
N ASP A 104 1.66 -5.77 -31.95
CA ASP A 104 1.88 -4.33 -31.91
C ASP A 104 2.02 -3.91 -30.45
N GLN A 105 3.21 -3.46 -30.04
CA GLN A 105 3.43 -2.86 -28.73
C GLN A 105 2.77 -1.48 -28.71
N LYS A 106 1.48 -1.42 -28.41
CA LYS A 106 0.81 -0.16 -28.14
C LYS A 106 1.31 0.38 -26.79
N PRO A 107 1.56 1.69 -26.66
CA PRO A 107 1.82 2.29 -25.36
C PRO A 107 0.62 2.03 -24.44
N SER A 108 0.90 1.90 -23.14
CA SER A 108 -0.14 1.77 -22.11
C SER A 108 -1.19 2.85 -22.25
N VAL A 109 -2.45 2.51 -22.01
CA VAL A 109 -3.51 3.51 -21.92
C VAL A 109 -3.26 4.52 -20.79
N LEU A 110 -2.64 4.09 -19.68
CA LEU A 110 -2.55 4.88 -18.43
C LEU A 110 -1.15 4.96 -17.79
N GLY A 111 -0.16 4.28 -18.38
CA GLY A 111 1.12 4.03 -17.72
C GLY A 111 0.95 3.10 -16.50
N ARG A 112 1.95 3.07 -15.61
CA ARG A 112 2.01 2.21 -14.41
C ARG A 112 1.20 2.75 -13.25
N ARG A 113 -0.13 2.80 -13.39
CA ARG A 113 -1.05 3.34 -12.37
C ARG A 113 -2.24 2.42 -12.06
N SER A 114 -2.04 1.12 -12.25
CA SER A 114 -2.96 0.07 -11.84
C SER A 114 -2.35 -0.75 -10.71
N TYR A 115 -3.08 -0.94 -9.61
CA TYR A 115 -2.69 -1.81 -8.52
C TYR A 115 -3.90 -2.64 -8.07
N ILE A 116 -3.91 -3.90 -8.49
CA ILE A 116 -5.00 -4.85 -8.33
C ILE A 116 -6.30 -4.27 -8.88
N ASP A 117 -7.19 -3.77 -8.01
CA ASP A 117 -8.51 -3.23 -8.35
C ASP A 117 -8.51 -1.70 -8.47
N ASP A 118 -7.45 -1.03 -8.01
CA ASP A 118 -7.34 0.43 -7.99
C ASP A 118 -6.61 0.93 -9.25
N ILE A 119 -7.29 1.77 -10.04
CA ILE A 119 -6.74 2.40 -11.25
C ILE A 119 -6.75 3.91 -11.08
N LEU A 120 -5.59 4.56 -11.26
CA LEU A 120 -5.48 6.01 -11.28
C LEU A 120 -5.27 6.51 -12.71
N VAL A 121 -6.25 7.25 -13.24
CA VAL A 121 -6.14 7.99 -14.50
C VAL A 121 -5.69 9.40 -14.20
N THR A 122 -4.70 9.88 -14.95
CA THR A 122 -4.08 11.20 -14.74
C THR A 122 -3.98 11.95 -16.06
N ALA A 123 -4.09 13.27 -16.00
CA ALA A 123 -3.84 14.16 -17.13
C ALA A 123 -3.48 15.59 -16.69
N SER A 124 -2.71 16.30 -17.50
CA SER A 124 -2.45 17.75 -17.36
C SER A 124 -3.67 18.61 -17.73
N ASP A 125 -4.49 18.11 -18.65
CA ASP A 125 -5.60 18.84 -19.26
C ASP A 125 -6.89 18.02 -19.22
N TRP A 126 -8.03 18.70 -19.19
CA TRP A 126 -9.34 18.05 -19.08
C TRP A 126 -9.65 17.16 -20.30
N ASP A 127 -9.38 17.66 -21.50
CA ASP A 127 -9.65 16.92 -22.73
C ASP A 127 -8.81 15.63 -22.82
N VAL A 128 -7.54 15.71 -22.40
CA VAL A 128 -6.64 14.55 -22.30
C VAL A 128 -7.15 13.55 -21.26
N LEU A 129 -7.72 14.02 -20.14
CA LEU A 129 -8.35 13.14 -19.15
C LEU A 129 -9.53 12.38 -19.77
N CYS A 130 -10.41 13.07 -20.49
CA CYS A 130 -11.55 12.46 -21.16
C CYS A 130 -11.11 11.41 -22.17
N GLU A 131 -10.11 11.72 -23.01
CA GLU A 131 -9.54 10.74 -23.96
C GLU A 131 -8.95 9.51 -23.25
N ASN A 132 -8.24 9.70 -22.13
CA ASN A 132 -7.65 8.60 -21.37
C ASN A 132 -8.72 7.72 -20.72
N VAL A 133 -9.79 8.34 -20.20
CA VAL A 133 -10.95 7.61 -19.65
C VAL A 133 -11.68 6.84 -20.75
N GLU A 134 -11.89 7.43 -21.92
CA GLU A 134 -12.54 6.74 -23.05
C GLU A 134 -11.75 5.49 -23.48
N LYS A 135 -10.43 5.63 -23.67
CA LYS A 135 -9.55 4.48 -23.98
C LYS A 135 -9.57 3.41 -22.88
N LEU A 136 -9.67 3.81 -21.62
CA LEU A 136 -9.82 2.87 -20.50
C LEU A 136 -11.14 2.11 -20.59
N LEU A 137 -12.26 2.82 -20.81
CA LEU A 137 -13.58 2.21 -20.90
C LEU A 137 -13.67 1.24 -22.10
N GLU A 138 -13.06 1.56 -23.24
CA GLU A 138 -12.92 0.65 -24.38
C GLU A 138 -12.08 -0.59 -24.06
N ALA A 139 -11.04 -0.46 -23.22
CA ALA A 139 -10.27 -1.60 -22.75
C ALA A 139 -11.11 -2.46 -21.78
N CYS A 140 -11.84 -1.82 -20.86
CA CYS A 140 -12.71 -2.51 -19.93
C CYS A 140 -13.81 -3.30 -20.64
N ASP A 141 -14.47 -2.71 -21.63
CA ASP A 141 -15.51 -3.37 -22.44
C ASP A 141 -14.97 -4.63 -23.14
N ARG A 142 -13.83 -4.49 -23.84
CA ARG A 142 -13.19 -5.61 -24.55
C ARG A 142 -12.77 -6.76 -23.64
N TRP A 143 -12.41 -6.47 -22.39
CA TRP A 143 -11.93 -7.46 -21.42
C TRP A 143 -12.98 -7.87 -20.40
N ASN A 144 -14.23 -7.41 -20.57
CA ASN A 144 -15.33 -7.64 -19.64
C ASN A 144 -14.98 -7.25 -18.19
N LEU A 145 -14.27 -6.13 -18.04
CA LEU A 145 -13.98 -5.49 -16.77
C LEU A 145 -15.03 -4.42 -16.51
N SER A 146 -15.42 -4.28 -15.25
CA SER A 146 -16.41 -3.31 -14.82
C SER A 146 -15.79 -2.34 -13.84
N ILE A 147 -16.22 -1.08 -13.88
CA ILE A 147 -15.78 -0.03 -12.94
C ILE A 147 -16.94 0.30 -12.01
N SER A 148 -16.68 0.38 -10.72
CA SER A 148 -17.67 0.79 -9.71
C SER A 148 -17.87 2.30 -9.76
N VAL A 149 -18.97 2.76 -10.36
CA VAL A 149 -19.28 4.21 -10.43
C VAL A 149 -19.41 4.83 -9.03
N VAL A 150 -19.98 4.10 -8.07
CA VAL A 150 -20.25 4.60 -6.70
C VAL A 150 -18.98 4.73 -5.87
N LYS A 151 -17.99 3.87 -6.09
CA LYS A 151 -16.72 3.90 -5.34
C LYS A 151 -15.62 4.68 -6.05
N SER A 152 -15.84 5.02 -7.32
CA SER A 152 -14.88 5.76 -8.13
C SER A 152 -15.08 7.27 -8.01
N PHE A 153 -13.98 8.00 -8.14
CA PHE A 153 -13.92 9.45 -8.13
C PHE A 153 -13.38 9.95 -9.47
N TRP A 154 -14.05 10.94 -10.06
CA TRP A 154 -13.82 11.34 -11.45
C TRP A 154 -13.50 12.83 -11.53
N GLY A 155 -12.43 13.18 -12.27
CA GLY A 155 -12.12 14.57 -12.60
C GLY A 155 -11.79 15.46 -11.40
N LEU A 156 -11.07 14.94 -10.41
CA LEU A 156 -10.68 15.69 -9.21
C LEU A 156 -9.26 16.24 -9.31
N ARG A 157 -9.03 17.42 -8.70
CA ARG A 157 -7.66 17.98 -8.57
C ARG A 157 -6.87 17.36 -7.41
N LYS A 158 -7.59 16.80 -6.44
CA LYS A 158 -7.03 16.07 -5.28
C LYS A 158 -7.86 14.82 -5.04
N VAL A 159 -7.22 13.66 -5.00
CA VAL A 159 -7.91 12.36 -4.88
C VAL A 159 -7.18 11.42 -3.93
N ASP A 160 -7.93 10.53 -3.29
CA ASP A 160 -7.36 9.44 -2.50
C ASP A 160 -7.05 8.25 -3.43
N TYR A 161 -5.83 7.73 -3.36
CA TYR A 161 -5.34 6.59 -4.14
C TYR A 161 -4.27 5.83 -3.35
N LEU A 162 -4.43 4.51 -3.21
CA LEU A 162 -3.51 3.61 -2.50
C LEU A 162 -3.08 4.14 -1.11
N GLY A 163 -4.01 4.59 -0.27
CA GLY A 163 -3.67 5.08 1.08
C GLY A 163 -2.88 6.41 1.09
N HIS A 164 -2.81 7.09 -0.05
CA HIS A 164 -2.28 8.44 -0.20
C HIS A 164 -3.35 9.39 -0.70
N ARG A 165 -3.19 10.67 -0.41
CA ARG A 165 -3.92 11.74 -1.04
C ARG A 165 -3.00 12.48 -2.00
N VAL A 166 -3.36 12.42 -3.27
CA VAL A 166 -2.55 12.89 -4.40
C VAL A 166 -3.13 14.18 -4.94
N SER A 167 -2.27 15.14 -5.25
CA SER A 167 -2.60 16.36 -5.99
C SER A 167 -1.44 16.83 -6.86
N ALA A 168 -1.69 17.86 -7.67
CA ALA A 168 -0.69 18.50 -8.52
C ALA A 168 0.49 19.10 -7.73
N ASP A 169 0.26 19.55 -6.50
CA ASP A 169 1.25 20.26 -5.68
C ASP A 169 1.90 19.34 -4.64
N ASP A 170 1.12 18.39 -4.12
CA ASP A 170 1.43 17.68 -2.88
C ASP A 170 1.03 16.19 -2.94
N LEU A 171 1.85 15.37 -2.27
CA LEU A 171 1.58 13.98 -1.91
C LEU A 171 1.48 13.86 -0.38
N GLU A 172 0.36 13.31 0.09
CA GLU A 172 0.08 13.14 1.52
C GLU A 172 -0.19 11.67 1.84
N ALA A 173 0.23 11.19 3.01
CA ALA A 173 -0.33 9.95 3.54
C ALA A 173 -1.77 10.18 4.01
N HIS A 174 -2.65 9.20 3.82
CA HIS A 174 -4.06 9.38 4.13
C HIS A 174 -4.26 9.58 5.67
N PRO A 175 -4.93 10.65 6.13
CA PRO A 175 -4.98 11.01 7.55
C PRO A 175 -5.53 9.90 8.46
N LYS A 176 -6.50 9.10 7.99
CA LYS A 176 -7.07 8.00 8.79
C LYS A 176 -6.06 6.88 9.04
N ASP A 177 -5.13 6.66 8.12
CA ASP A 177 -4.12 5.61 8.25
C ASP A 177 -3.05 6.05 9.25
N LEU A 178 -2.64 7.32 9.16
CA LEU A 178 -1.74 7.95 10.13
C LEU A 178 -2.35 7.98 11.54
N GLU A 179 -3.63 8.35 11.67
CA GLU A 179 -4.34 8.37 12.95
C GLU A 179 -4.43 6.96 13.56
N SER A 180 -4.75 5.96 12.72
CA SER A 180 -4.79 4.56 13.16
C SER A 180 -3.43 4.10 13.68
N LEU A 181 -2.34 4.41 12.96
CA LEU A 181 -0.97 4.08 13.37
C LEU A 181 -0.53 4.84 14.64
N ALA A 182 -0.89 6.12 14.75
CA ALA A 182 -0.61 6.96 15.92
C ALA A 182 -1.40 6.52 17.16
N ASN A 183 -2.53 5.84 17.00
CA ASN A 183 -3.34 5.32 18.10
C ASN A 183 -3.02 3.88 18.48
N LEU A 184 -2.12 3.19 17.75
CA LEU A 184 -1.76 1.81 18.06
C LEU A 184 -1.18 1.67 19.48
N PRO A 185 -1.61 0.66 20.26
CA PRO A 185 -1.04 0.41 21.58
C PRO A 185 0.41 -0.03 21.46
N SER A 186 1.20 0.21 22.51
CA SER A 186 2.60 -0.22 22.55
C SER A 186 2.71 -1.74 22.34
N PRO A 187 3.52 -2.21 21.38
CA PRO A 187 3.71 -3.63 21.11
C PRO A 187 4.15 -4.37 22.37
N ARG A 188 3.48 -5.48 22.69
CA ARG A 188 3.82 -6.33 23.85
C ARG A 188 4.67 -7.54 23.49
N THR A 189 4.85 -7.79 22.19
CA THR A 189 5.59 -8.94 21.66
C THR A 189 6.49 -8.51 20.50
N LEU A 190 7.53 -9.30 20.24
CA LEU A 190 8.40 -9.10 19.08
C LEU A 190 7.61 -9.15 17.77
N ARG A 191 6.66 -10.10 17.65
CA ARG A 191 5.80 -10.21 16.46
C ARG A 191 4.94 -8.97 16.23
N SER A 192 4.35 -8.40 17.30
CA SER A 192 3.59 -7.14 17.17
C SER A 192 4.50 -5.96 16.82
N MET A 193 5.74 -5.93 17.30
CA MET A 193 6.71 -4.89 16.96
C MET A 193 7.14 -4.98 15.50
N GLN A 194 7.44 -6.19 15.02
CA GLN A 194 7.76 -6.43 13.61
C GLN A 194 6.59 -6.08 12.70
N SER A 195 5.36 -6.41 13.11
CA SER A 195 4.15 -6.02 12.37
C SER A 195 4.00 -4.49 12.29
N PHE A 196 4.26 -3.78 13.39
CA PHE A 196 4.22 -2.32 13.43
C PHE A 196 5.28 -1.69 12.51
N LEU A 197 6.54 -2.13 12.62
CA LEU A 197 7.62 -1.67 11.75
C LEU A 197 7.33 -1.97 10.26
N GLY A 198 6.75 -3.13 9.98
CA GLY A 198 6.30 -3.49 8.63
C GLY A 198 5.25 -2.53 8.07
N SER A 199 4.25 -2.15 8.88
CA SER A 199 3.26 -1.15 8.46
C SER A 199 3.84 0.26 8.27
N LEU A 200 4.85 0.63 9.07
CA LEU A 200 5.51 1.93 8.91
C LEU A 200 6.39 2.03 7.69
N ASN A 201 6.94 0.91 7.19
CA ASN A 201 7.79 0.93 6.02
C ASN A 201 7.09 1.55 4.80
N TYR A 202 5.77 1.36 4.70
CA TYR A 202 4.92 1.97 3.68
C TYR A 202 4.91 3.51 3.74
N PHE A 203 4.86 4.06 4.95
CA PHE A 203 4.84 5.51 5.21
C PHE A 203 6.23 6.10 5.51
N SER A 204 7.29 5.30 5.42
CA SER A 204 8.64 5.68 5.84
C SER A 204 9.15 6.95 5.15
N ARG A 205 8.78 7.19 3.88
CA ARG A 205 9.15 8.40 3.12
C ARG A 205 8.63 9.70 3.74
N PHE A 206 7.55 9.63 4.52
CA PHE A 206 6.97 10.79 5.19
C PHE A 206 7.50 10.96 6.63
N ILE A 207 8.18 9.96 7.18
CA ILE A 207 8.65 9.97 8.57
C ILE A 207 10.13 10.36 8.58
N GLU A 208 10.41 11.62 8.93
CA GLU A 208 11.76 12.11 9.15
C GLU A 208 12.51 11.25 10.19
N ASP A 209 13.77 10.93 9.93
CA ASP A 209 14.63 10.13 10.81
C ASP A 209 14.14 8.70 11.07
N PHE A 210 13.21 8.17 10.26
CA PHE A 210 12.62 6.84 10.45
C PHE A 210 13.66 5.75 10.72
N ALA A 211 14.73 5.69 9.91
CA ALA A 211 15.76 4.66 10.01
C ALA A 211 16.48 4.65 11.37
N ILE A 212 16.65 5.82 12.00
CA ILE A 212 17.33 5.97 13.30
C ILE A 212 16.51 5.33 14.40
N TYR A 213 15.22 5.65 14.45
CA TYR A 213 14.33 5.07 15.46
C TYR A 213 14.02 3.60 15.17
N ALA A 214 13.81 3.25 13.90
CA ALA A 214 13.54 1.87 13.49
C ALA A 214 14.72 0.94 13.84
N ALA A 215 15.97 1.39 13.70
CA ALA A 215 17.14 0.60 14.07
C ALA A 215 17.14 0.17 15.55
N VAL A 216 16.75 1.08 16.45
CA VAL A 216 16.62 0.77 17.88
C VAL A 216 15.56 -0.31 18.11
N LEU A 217 14.46 -0.26 17.35
CA LEU A 217 13.37 -1.22 17.46
C LEU A 217 13.70 -2.57 16.80
N TYR A 218 14.52 -2.60 15.74
CA TYR A 218 15.00 -3.83 15.11
C TYR A 218 15.96 -4.62 16.02
N GLU A 219 16.65 -3.96 16.97
CA GLU A 219 17.53 -4.63 17.94
C GLU A 219 16.80 -5.40 19.05
N LEU A 220 15.47 -5.25 19.15
CA LEU A 220 14.67 -5.92 20.15
C LEU A 220 14.59 -7.43 19.91
N ARG A 221 14.71 -8.19 21.00
CA ARG A 221 14.56 -9.65 21.05
C ARG A 221 13.40 -10.01 21.97
N GLU A 222 12.96 -11.26 21.91
CA GLU A 222 11.86 -11.72 22.77
C GLU A 222 12.14 -11.51 24.26
N ALA A 223 13.39 -11.75 24.71
CA ALA A 223 13.83 -11.53 26.08
C ALA A 223 13.60 -10.08 26.56
N ASP A 224 13.81 -9.09 25.68
CA ASP A 224 13.63 -7.67 26.03
C ASP A 224 12.15 -7.37 26.37
N PHE A 225 11.19 -8.03 25.70
CA PHE A 225 9.77 -7.91 26.02
C PHE A 225 9.37 -8.61 27.33
N HIS A 226 10.07 -9.67 27.72
CA HIS A 226 9.85 -10.32 29.01
C HIS A 226 10.29 -9.43 30.17
N GLU A 227 11.44 -8.75 30.04
CA GLU A 227 11.94 -7.80 31.04
C GLU A 227 11.02 -6.59 31.19
N ILE A 228 10.48 -6.05 30.09
CA ILE A 228 9.53 -4.93 30.11
C ILE A 228 8.27 -5.31 30.90
N ARG A 229 7.71 -6.51 30.69
CA ARG A 229 6.52 -6.98 31.44
C ARG A 229 6.83 -7.19 32.92
N GLY A 230 7.97 -7.79 33.23
CA GLY A 230 8.40 -8.00 34.62
C GLY A 230 8.52 -6.69 35.40
N LYS A 231 8.97 -5.60 34.76
CA LYS A 231 9.03 -4.27 35.39
C LYS A 231 7.66 -3.59 35.56
N GLU A 232 6.69 -3.86 34.68
CA GLU A 232 5.32 -3.33 34.82
C GLU A 232 4.55 -4.00 35.97
N GLU A 233 4.78 -5.28 36.23
CA GLU A 233 4.15 -6.04 37.33
C GLU A 233 4.69 -5.67 38.72
N ILE A 234 5.89 -5.09 38.81
CA ILE A 234 6.57 -4.78 40.08
C ILE A 234 6.27 -3.34 40.59
N LYS A 235 5.51 -2.50 39.86
CA LYS A 235 5.17 -1.15 40.35
C LYS A 235 4.32 -1.24 41.64
N PRO A 236 4.84 -0.83 42.82
CA PRO A 236 4.06 -0.82 44.04
C PRO A 236 2.98 0.26 43.96
N VAL A 237 1.85 0.02 44.64
CA VAL A 237 0.81 1.05 44.87
C VAL A 237 1.48 2.28 45.48
N PRO A 238 1.30 3.50 44.93
CA PRO A 238 1.95 4.68 45.46
C PRO A 238 1.43 4.97 46.87
N ASP A 239 2.34 4.95 47.85
CA ASP A 239 2.09 5.37 49.22
C ASP A 239 1.93 6.90 49.25
N PRO A 240 0.77 7.46 49.64
CA PRO A 240 0.47 8.89 49.54
C PRO A 240 1.36 9.82 50.39
N GLN A 241 2.29 9.29 51.21
CA GLN A 241 3.02 10.09 52.20
C GLN A 241 4.50 10.36 51.91
N ARG A 242 5.07 9.98 50.76
CA ARG A 242 6.45 10.36 50.40
C ARG A 242 6.50 11.53 49.43
N ILE A 243 6.33 12.73 49.97
CA ILE A 243 6.80 13.98 49.35
C ILE A 243 8.25 14.19 49.83
N GLY A 244 9.24 14.02 48.95
CA GLY A 244 10.62 14.29 49.30
C GLY A 244 11.61 14.00 48.17
N ASP A 245 12.23 15.08 47.69
CA ASP A 245 13.39 15.20 46.80
C ASP A 245 13.26 14.83 45.31
N GLY A 246 13.06 15.89 44.52
CA GLY A 246 13.27 15.95 43.09
C GLY A 246 14.75 15.83 42.71
N ARG A 247 15.23 14.59 42.63
CA ARG A 247 16.30 14.23 41.69
C ARG A 247 15.70 13.33 40.64
N SER A 248 15.47 13.89 39.45
CA SER A 248 15.25 13.11 38.24
C SER A 248 16.55 12.35 37.94
N THR A 249 16.71 11.20 38.57
CA THR A 249 17.70 10.21 38.16
C THR A 249 17.26 9.75 36.79
N VAL A 250 18.00 10.15 35.76
CA VAL A 250 17.94 9.51 34.45
C VAL A 250 18.30 8.05 34.70
N LEU A 251 17.27 7.22 34.89
CA LEU A 251 17.41 5.78 35.00
C LEU A 251 18.11 5.33 33.71
N ASP A 252 19.19 4.56 33.85
CA ASP A 252 19.77 3.80 32.74
C ASP A 252 18.72 2.77 32.31
N ASP A 253 17.77 3.27 31.53
CA ASP A 253 16.64 2.53 31.05
C ASP A 253 17.22 1.66 29.94
N GLY A 254 17.47 0.40 30.26
CA GLY A 254 18.12 -0.59 29.39
C GLY A 254 17.49 -0.68 27.99
N ARG A 255 17.84 -1.69 27.19
CA ARG A 255 17.38 -1.78 25.79
C ARG A 255 15.87 -1.55 25.60
N GLY A 256 15.04 -2.04 26.52
CA GLY A 256 13.60 -1.81 26.53
C GLY A 256 13.15 -0.36 26.75
N GLY A 257 13.84 0.41 27.60
CA GLY A 257 13.52 1.83 27.84
C GLY A 257 13.84 2.70 26.64
N ARG A 258 15.04 2.51 26.05
CA ARG A 258 15.42 3.16 24.78
C ARG A 258 14.46 2.83 23.64
N ALA A 259 14.00 1.59 23.57
CA ALA A 259 13.02 1.18 22.58
C ALA A 259 11.65 1.85 22.80
N MET A 260 11.19 1.99 24.04
CA MET A 260 9.92 2.68 24.32
C MET A 260 10.01 4.16 23.95
N ILE A 261 11.14 4.83 24.24
CA ILE A 261 11.37 6.21 23.79
C ILE A 261 11.34 6.29 22.27
N ALA A 262 12.05 5.40 21.56
CA ALA A 262 12.06 5.38 20.10
C ALA A 262 10.65 5.14 19.51
N PHE A 263 9.87 4.25 20.14
CA PHE A 263 8.48 3.99 19.77
C PHE A 263 7.60 5.23 19.96
N THR A 264 7.69 5.91 21.11
CA THR A 264 6.94 7.15 21.37
C THR A 264 7.34 8.28 20.40
N MET A 265 8.63 8.42 20.11
CA MET A 265 9.11 9.42 19.15
C MET A 265 8.59 9.15 17.73
N LEU A 266 8.61 7.88 17.29
CA LEU A 266 8.02 7.50 16.00
C LEU A 266 6.53 7.82 15.94
N LYS A 267 5.76 7.50 16.98
CA LYS A 267 4.34 7.84 17.04
C LYS A 267 4.07 9.34 16.95
N ALA A 268 4.88 10.14 17.64
CA ALA A 268 4.78 11.59 17.55
C ALA A 268 5.10 12.10 16.13
N LYS A 269 6.16 11.58 15.51
CA LYS A 269 6.53 11.94 14.13
C LYS A 269 5.48 11.51 13.10
N ILE A 270 4.83 10.36 13.30
CA ILE A 270 3.70 9.89 12.46
C ILE A 270 2.51 10.86 12.58
N ALA A 271 2.20 11.34 13.78
CA ALA A 271 1.11 12.29 13.97
C ALA A 271 1.43 13.67 13.38
N SER A 272 2.69 14.09 13.38
CA SER A 272 3.16 15.35 12.79
C SER A 272 3.62 15.22 11.33
N THR A 273 3.29 14.11 10.67
CA THR A 273 3.82 13.75 9.35
C THR A 273 3.62 14.91 8.37
N PRO A 274 4.69 15.42 7.72
CA PRO A 274 4.59 16.51 6.77
C PRO A 274 3.95 16.07 5.46
N ILE A 275 3.39 17.06 4.76
CA ILE A 275 2.99 16.96 3.36
C ILE A 275 4.27 16.96 2.52
N LEU A 276 4.44 15.95 1.64
CA LEU A 276 5.57 15.94 0.71
C LEU A 276 5.19 16.75 -0.53
N ARG A 277 5.94 17.81 -0.79
CA ARG A 277 5.83 18.54 -2.07
C ARG A 277 6.52 17.78 -3.17
N HIS A 278 6.04 17.95 -4.39
CA HIS A 278 6.75 17.46 -5.56
C HIS A 278 8.09 18.16 -5.73
N PHE A 279 9.02 17.46 -6.38
CA PHE A 279 10.36 17.97 -6.64
C PHE A 279 10.32 19.16 -7.61
N ASP A 280 10.98 20.27 -7.24
CA ASP A 280 11.05 21.47 -8.06
C ASP A 280 12.48 21.63 -8.61
N PRO A 281 12.73 21.43 -9.91
CA PRO A 281 14.08 21.50 -10.47
C PRO A 281 14.72 22.89 -10.36
N ASP A 282 13.93 23.94 -10.14
CA ASP A 282 14.40 25.32 -10.04
C ASP A 282 14.81 25.71 -8.59
N ARG A 283 14.56 24.84 -7.61
CA ARG A 283 14.91 25.08 -6.20
C ARG A 283 16.22 24.41 -5.79
N ALA A 284 16.97 25.10 -4.94
CA ALA A 284 18.17 24.56 -4.34
C ALA A 284 17.83 23.35 -3.45
N LEU A 285 18.56 22.27 -3.69
CA LEU A 285 18.33 20.99 -3.04
C LEU A 285 19.24 20.87 -1.81
N VAL A 286 18.63 20.59 -0.66
CA VAL A 286 19.32 20.40 0.63
C VAL A 286 19.19 18.93 1.03
N VAL A 287 20.32 18.27 1.25
CA VAL A 287 20.35 16.91 1.82
C VAL A 287 20.83 17.00 3.26
N VAL A 288 19.94 16.69 4.19
CA VAL A 288 20.29 16.56 5.61
C VAL A 288 20.60 15.10 5.87
N VAL A 289 21.82 14.80 6.31
CA VAL A 289 22.26 13.44 6.60
C VAL A 289 22.51 13.28 8.08
N TYR A 290 21.95 12.22 8.66
CA TYR A 290 22.23 11.78 10.00
C TYR A 290 22.78 10.36 9.97
N ALA A 291 23.83 10.12 10.75
CA ALA A 291 24.43 8.81 10.88
C ALA A 291 24.61 8.45 12.35
N SER A 292 24.30 7.19 12.67
CA SER A 292 24.59 6.55 13.94
C SER A 292 25.48 5.33 13.70
N LYS A 293 25.87 4.64 14.79
CA LYS A 293 26.62 3.38 14.69
C LYS A 293 25.92 2.31 13.83
N TRP A 294 24.59 2.37 13.69
CA TRP A 294 23.79 1.27 13.15
C TRP A 294 22.86 1.67 12.00
N ALA A 295 22.68 2.96 11.75
CA ALA A 295 21.76 3.46 10.74
C ALA A 295 22.24 4.78 10.17
N ILE A 296 21.98 4.96 8.88
CA ILE A 296 22.06 6.24 8.18
C ILE A 296 20.63 6.63 7.82
N SER A 297 20.28 7.89 8.03
CA SER A 297 19.06 8.50 7.55
C SER A 297 19.44 9.74 6.76
N ALA A 298 18.72 9.99 5.68
CA ALA A 298 18.87 11.21 4.91
C ALA A 298 17.49 11.75 4.56
N SER A 299 17.35 13.06 4.66
CA SER A 299 16.15 13.79 4.25
C SER A 299 16.52 14.73 3.12
N LEU A 300 15.77 14.60 2.02
CA LEU A 300 15.87 15.46 0.85
C LEU A 300 14.85 16.60 1.00
N MET A 301 15.30 17.85 0.92
CA MET A 301 14.47 19.05 1.14
C MET A 301 14.73 20.10 0.05
N GLN A 302 13.73 20.93 -0.22
CA GLN A 302 13.75 22.08 -1.15
C GLN A 302 12.86 23.22 -0.65
#